data_AF-A0A8H4NYL2-F1
#
_entry.id   AF-A0A8H4NYL2-F1
#
_cell.length_a   1.000
_cell.length_b   1.000
_cell.length_c   1.000
_cell.angle_alpha   90.00
_cell.angle_beta   90.00
_cell.angle_gamma   90.00
#
_symmetry.space_group_name_H-M   'P 1'
#
loop_
_entity.id
_entity.type
_entity.pdbx_description
1 polymer ?
#
loop_
_entity_poly.entity_id
_entity_poly.type
_entity_poly.pdbx_seq_one_letter_code
_entity_poly.pdbx_strand_id
1 'polypeptide(L)'
;MKLDTNPVNYFAETEQVMFQPGHIVRGIDFTEDPLLQGRIFSYLDTQLNRHGGPNFEQIPINRPLSPIRNNNRDDAAQNFIHKNKAPWLSNTGKPDSCQPRLFYNSTKAEQQFLINAIRFETSNLKSEDVKKNVLYQLNKISHDIAVRVGRALGLEAPDADDTYYHDNTTAGISIFATKSPTIATLTVGVLVSTNSKNSMQQAKAIEKALAEDKVTVTIIGEVLRDDVEVAYSAAEAAQFDSIVVADGSEALFNGTKKSTLFPPGRPTQLVVDGYNWGKPVGFIGSARAAAQAAKSWKWRRCLSVKGRGHYY
;
A
#
# COMPACT_ATOMS: atom_id res chain seq x y z
N MET A 1 -1.54 -12.67 -15.34
CA MET A 1 -0.31 -11.88 -15.57
C MET A 1 0.68 -12.22 -14.49
N LYS A 2 1.98 -12.28 -14.80
CA LYS A 2 3.08 -12.49 -13.83
C LYS A 2 4.15 -11.45 -14.13
N LEU A 3 4.74 -10.86 -13.09
CA LEU A 3 5.92 -9.99 -13.20
C LEU A 3 7.09 -10.77 -12.59
N ASP A 4 8.16 -10.98 -13.34
CA ASP A 4 9.30 -11.81 -12.92
C ASP A 4 10.68 -11.31 -13.37
N THR A 5 10.73 -10.15 -14.01
CA THR A 5 11.97 -9.48 -14.46
C THR A 5 11.87 -8.00 -14.10
N ASN A 6 12.89 -7.47 -13.43
CA ASN A 6 13.02 -6.04 -13.14
C ASN A 6 13.63 -5.30 -14.34
N PRO A 7 13.37 -3.98 -14.51
CA PRO A 7 14.03 -3.19 -15.56
C PRO A 7 15.55 -3.17 -15.37
N VAL A 8 16.28 -3.14 -16.49
CA VAL A 8 17.74 -2.98 -16.51
C VAL A 8 18.12 -1.52 -16.25
N ASN A 9 17.32 -0.58 -16.76
CA ASN A 9 17.46 0.84 -16.51
C ASN A 9 16.11 1.48 -16.20
N TYR A 10 15.93 1.91 -14.95
CA TYR A 10 14.68 2.54 -14.49
C TYR A 10 14.24 3.71 -15.38
N PHE A 11 15.16 4.58 -15.82
CA PHE A 11 14.79 5.75 -16.62
C PHE A 11 14.39 5.39 -18.06
N ALA A 12 15.12 4.47 -18.71
CA ALA A 12 14.84 4.06 -20.08
C ALA A 12 13.58 3.18 -20.22
N GLU A 13 13.18 2.51 -19.14
CA GLU A 13 12.05 1.56 -19.14
C GLU A 13 10.87 2.07 -18.30
N THR A 14 11.06 2.30 -17.00
CA THR A 14 9.97 2.68 -16.08
C THR A 14 9.58 4.15 -16.18
N GLU A 15 10.54 5.07 -16.27
CA GLU A 15 10.21 6.49 -16.43
C GLU A 15 9.70 6.79 -17.84
N GLN A 16 10.26 6.16 -18.88
CA GLN A 16 9.89 6.43 -20.28
C GLN A 16 8.71 5.61 -20.84
N VAL A 17 8.11 4.68 -20.09
CA VAL A 17 6.91 3.97 -20.56
C VAL A 17 5.71 4.92 -20.66
N MET A 18 4.99 4.87 -21.78
CA MET A 18 3.94 5.82 -22.18
C MET A 18 2.62 5.10 -22.43
N PHE A 19 2.02 4.58 -21.36
CA PHE A 19 0.69 3.98 -21.42
C PHE A 19 -0.35 4.98 -21.94
N GLN A 20 -1.27 4.52 -22.79
CA GLN A 20 -2.46 5.27 -23.19
C GLN A 20 -3.69 4.35 -23.19
N PRO A 21 -4.87 4.80 -22.70
CA PRO A 21 -6.12 4.10 -22.93
C PRO A 21 -6.45 3.94 -24.42
N GLY A 22 -5.94 4.85 -25.27
CA GLY A 22 -6.04 4.78 -26.73
C GLY A 22 -5.29 3.61 -27.38
N HIS A 23 -4.38 2.93 -26.67
CA HIS A 23 -3.65 1.75 -27.16
C HIS A 23 -4.54 0.48 -27.16
N ILE A 24 -5.61 0.52 -27.95
CA ILE A 24 -6.61 -0.55 -28.07
C ILE A 24 -6.27 -1.52 -29.21
N VAL A 25 -6.80 -2.75 -29.13
CA VAL A 25 -6.67 -3.77 -30.18
C VAL A 25 -8.05 -4.20 -30.68
N ARG A 26 -8.12 -4.61 -31.95
CA ARG A 26 -9.38 -5.10 -32.56
C ARG A 26 -10.00 -6.22 -31.72
N GLY A 27 -11.27 -6.06 -31.38
CA GLY A 27 -12.02 -6.97 -30.50
C GLY A 27 -12.31 -6.37 -29.12
N ILE A 28 -11.71 -5.23 -28.80
CA ILE A 28 -12.10 -4.33 -27.71
C ILE A 28 -12.51 -3.00 -28.36
N ASP A 29 -13.51 -2.33 -27.80
CA ASP A 29 -13.93 -0.99 -28.21
C ASP A 29 -14.16 -0.12 -26.97
N PHE A 30 -14.25 1.20 -27.16
CA PHE A 30 -14.54 2.14 -26.09
C PHE A 30 -16.04 2.20 -25.81
N THR A 31 -16.40 2.46 -24.55
CA THR A 31 -17.73 2.97 -24.21
C THR A 31 -17.74 4.49 -24.29
N GLU A 32 -18.94 5.03 -24.26
CA GLU A 32 -19.24 6.45 -24.34
C GLU A 32 -18.85 7.27 -23.09
N ASP A 33 -18.37 6.62 -22.02
CA ASP A 33 -17.92 7.22 -20.75
C ASP A 33 -17.09 8.51 -20.96
N PRO A 34 -17.58 9.71 -20.57
CA PRO A 34 -16.88 10.96 -20.82
C PRO A 34 -15.51 11.09 -20.14
N LEU A 35 -15.27 10.40 -19.01
CA LEU A 35 -13.97 10.38 -18.36
C LEU A 35 -12.98 9.54 -19.17
N LEU A 36 -13.35 8.32 -19.57
CA LEU A 36 -12.54 7.50 -20.49
C LEU A 36 -12.22 8.27 -21.77
N GLN A 37 -13.21 8.98 -22.29
CA GLN A 37 -13.15 9.62 -23.58
C GLN A 37 -12.35 10.94 -23.57
N GLY A 38 -12.32 11.67 -22.44
CA GLY A 38 -11.34 12.72 -22.19
C GLY A 38 -9.92 12.17 -21.97
N ARG A 39 -9.78 10.99 -21.33
CA ARG A 39 -8.48 10.33 -21.11
C ARG A 39 -7.82 9.87 -22.41
N ILE A 40 -8.58 9.44 -23.43
CA ILE A 40 -8.01 9.09 -24.74
C ILE A 40 -7.24 10.27 -25.36
N PHE A 41 -7.77 11.49 -25.25
CA PHE A 41 -7.05 12.71 -25.67
C PHE A 41 -5.87 13.01 -24.75
N SER A 42 -6.12 13.11 -23.43
CA SER A 42 -5.13 13.57 -22.45
C SER A 42 -3.85 12.73 -22.42
N TYR A 43 -3.96 11.39 -22.54
CA TYR A 43 -2.80 10.51 -22.47
C TYR A 43 -1.96 10.49 -23.75
N LEU A 44 -2.51 10.96 -24.88
CA LEU A 44 -1.75 11.18 -26.11
C LEU A 44 -1.01 12.53 -26.05
N ASP A 45 -1.74 13.60 -25.73
CA ASP A 45 -1.21 14.97 -25.65
C ASP A 45 -0.06 15.11 -24.64
N THR A 46 -0.21 14.55 -23.44
CA THR A 46 0.79 14.70 -22.38
C THR A 46 2.17 14.11 -22.71
N GLN A 47 2.28 13.19 -23.68
CA GLN A 47 3.57 12.62 -24.06
C GLN A 47 4.39 13.58 -24.93
N LEU A 48 3.74 14.53 -25.63
CA LEU A 48 4.44 15.59 -26.38
C LEU A 48 5.29 16.43 -25.43
N ASN A 49 4.72 16.81 -24.29
CA ASN A 49 5.44 17.51 -23.22
C ASN A 49 6.52 16.63 -22.58
N ARG A 50 6.17 15.37 -22.25
CA ARG A 50 7.05 14.48 -21.46
C ARG A 50 8.23 13.91 -22.25
N HIS A 51 8.10 13.74 -23.56
CA HIS A 51 9.17 13.31 -24.45
C HIS A 51 9.90 14.48 -25.12
N GLY A 52 9.24 15.64 -25.29
CA GLY A 52 9.74 16.75 -26.08
C GLY A 52 9.56 16.59 -27.60
N GLY A 53 8.68 15.69 -28.05
CA GLY A 53 8.39 15.45 -29.47
C GLY A 53 7.36 14.33 -29.68
N PRO A 54 6.83 14.13 -30.90
CA PRO A 54 5.73 13.19 -31.16
C PRO A 54 6.18 11.74 -31.47
N ASN A 55 7.47 11.50 -31.70
CA ASN A 55 7.99 10.17 -32.04
C ASN A 55 8.24 9.25 -30.82
N PHE A 56 7.52 9.49 -29.72
CA PHE A 56 7.73 8.82 -28.43
C PHE A 56 7.34 7.32 -28.41
N GLU A 57 6.48 6.89 -29.33
CA GLU A 57 6.16 5.47 -29.58
C GLU A 57 7.35 4.69 -30.18
N GLN A 58 8.43 5.38 -30.55
CA GLN A 58 9.65 4.79 -31.10
C GLN A 58 10.71 4.48 -30.04
N ILE A 59 10.50 4.91 -28.79
CA ILE A 59 11.35 4.55 -27.64
C ILE A 59 11.24 3.03 -27.42
N PRO A 60 12.35 2.29 -27.14
CA PRO A 60 12.34 0.83 -27.07
C PRO A 60 11.23 0.20 -26.21
N ILE A 61 10.88 0.80 -25.07
CA ILE A 61 9.85 0.27 -24.16
C ILE A 61 8.40 0.48 -24.67
N ASN A 62 8.16 1.48 -25.52
CA ASN A 62 6.85 1.80 -26.08
C ASN A 62 6.61 1.12 -27.44
N ARG A 63 7.67 0.64 -28.09
CA ARG A 63 7.58 0.07 -29.43
C ARG A 63 6.73 -1.21 -29.46
N PRO A 64 5.73 -1.31 -30.35
CA PRO A 64 5.01 -2.56 -30.53
C PRO A 64 5.93 -3.63 -31.14
N LEU A 65 5.70 -4.89 -30.74
CA LEU A 65 6.36 -6.05 -31.35
C LEU A 65 5.82 -6.36 -32.76
N SER A 66 4.66 -5.80 -33.14
CA SER A 66 4.06 -5.94 -34.47
C SER A 66 4.58 -4.89 -35.47
N PRO A 67 4.66 -5.19 -36.78
CA PRO A 67 5.07 -4.22 -37.80
C PRO A 67 4.17 -2.98 -37.85
N ILE A 68 4.76 -1.79 -37.74
CA ILE A 68 4.06 -0.51 -37.89
C ILE A 68 3.92 -0.19 -39.39
N ARG A 69 2.68 0.01 -39.86
CA ARG A 69 2.37 0.46 -41.23
C ARG A 69 1.29 1.52 -41.20
N ASN A 70 1.70 2.75 -40.91
CA ASN A 70 0.85 3.92 -40.97
C ASN A 70 1.50 4.99 -41.88
N ASN A 71 0.95 6.19 -41.81
CA ASN A 71 1.38 7.28 -42.66
C ASN A 71 1.85 8.53 -41.89
N ASN A 72 2.15 8.40 -40.60
CA ASN A 72 2.77 9.45 -39.82
C ASN A 72 4.21 9.64 -40.35
N ARG A 73 4.70 10.88 -40.41
CA ARG A 73 6.01 11.21 -41.00
C ARG A 73 6.74 12.24 -40.13
N ASP A 74 8.03 12.35 -40.37
CA ASP A 74 8.88 13.47 -39.98
C ASP A 74 8.90 13.77 -38.45
N ASP A 75 9.08 15.04 -38.10
CA ASP A 75 9.24 15.60 -36.76
C ASP A 75 10.49 15.13 -35.96
N ALA A 76 10.70 15.71 -34.78
CA ALA A 76 11.85 15.52 -33.92
C ALA A 76 12.07 14.05 -33.55
N ALA A 77 13.35 13.63 -33.55
CA ALA A 77 13.78 12.26 -33.22
C ALA A 77 13.09 11.14 -34.04
N GLN A 78 12.77 11.40 -35.31
CA GLN A 78 12.27 10.38 -36.25
C GLN A 78 13.33 9.29 -36.50
N ASN A 79 13.10 8.08 -36.02
CA ASN A 79 14.01 6.93 -36.18
C ASN A 79 13.65 6.01 -37.36
N PHE A 80 12.57 6.29 -38.11
CA PHE A 80 12.14 5.48 -39.26
C PHE A 80 12.25 6.23 -40.60
N ILE A 81 12.74 5.52 -41.63
CA ILE A 81 12.74 5.99 -43.02
C ILE A 81 11.54 5.39 -43.77
N HIS A 82 10.56 6.23 -44.07
CA HIS A 82 9.26 5.80 -44.60
C HIS A 82 9.22 5.73 -46.14
N LYS A 83 8.50 4.73 -46.69
CA LYS A 83 8.42 4.48 -48.15
C LYS A 83 7.14 4.98 -48.84
N ASN A 84 6.06 5.29 -48.11
CA ASN A 84 4.73 5.65 -48.67
C ASN A 84 4.42 7.17 -48.57
N LYS A 85 3.60 7.71 -49.48
CA LYS A 85 3.51 9.16 -49.77
C LYS A 85 2.13 9.88 -49.58
N ALA A 86 1.00 9.24 -49.19
CA ALA A 86 -0.33 9.91 -49.19
C ALA A 86 -1.36 9.38 -48.13
N PRO A 87 -1.94 10.20 -47.19
CA PRO A 87 -2.71 9.60 -46.06
C PRO A 87 -3.77 10.35 -45.17
N TRP A 88 -5.11 10.14 -45.26
CA TRP A 88 -6.12 10.81 -44.36
C TRP A 88 -7.49 10.05 -44.19
N LEU A 89 -8.30 10.30 -43.10
CA LEU A 89 -9.82 10.22 -42.95
C LEU A 89 -10.35 10.26 -41.45
N SER A 90 -11.67 10.49 -41.17
CA SER A 90 -12.24 10.87 -39.81
C SER A 90 -13.75 10.59 -39.48
N ASN A 91 -14.18 10.42 -38.19
CA ASN A 91 -15.51 10.80 -37.54
C ASN A 91 -15.61 10.51 -35.98
N THR A 92 -16.58 11.04 -35.19
CA THR A 92 -16.97 10.67 -33.76
C THR A 92 -18.35 11.21 -33.22
N GLY A 93 -18.84 10.75 -32.01
CA GLY A 93 -20.03 11.23 -31.21
C GLY A 93 -20.02 10.78 -29.69
N LYS A 94 -20.98 11.13 -28.77
CA LYS A 94 -20.99 10.71 -27.29
C LYS A 94 -22.17 11.07 -26.28
N PRO A 95 -22.56 10.19 -25.29
CA PRO A 95 -23.36 10.37 -24.00
C PRO A 95 -22.68 10.07 -22.58
N ASP A 96 -23.41 9.73 -21.44
CA ASP A 96 -22.97 9.84 -19.98
C ASP A 96 -23.62 8.89 -18.83
N SER A 97 -23.19 8.88 -17.51
CA SER A 97 -23.69 7.96 -16.37
C SER A 97 -23.41 8.31 -14.83
N CYS A 98 -23.80 7.47 -13.79
CA CYS A 98 -23.42 7.59 -12.32
C CYS A 98 -23.68 6.34 -11.38
N GLN A 99 -23.12 6.24 -10.13
CA GLN A 99 -23.20 5.01 -9.26
C GLN A 99 -23.12 4.96 -7.67
N PRO A 100 -22.67 5.93 -6.83
CA PRO A 100 -21.86 5.64 -5.60
C PRO A 100 -22.27 4.74 -4.38
N ARG A 101 -23.44 4.86 -3.72
CA ARG A 101 -23.74 4.34 -2.33
C ARG A 101 -23.36 2.87 -2.06
N LEU A 102 -23.42 2.01 -3.08
CA LEU A 102 -23.12 0.57 -3.05
C LEU A 102 -21.76 0.20 -2.42
N PHE A 103 -20.75 1.05 -2.58
CA PHE A 103 -19.42 0.80 -2.03
C PHE A 103 -19.41 0.80 -0.48
N TYR A 104 -20.09 1.77 0.16
CA TYR A 104 -20.02 1.94 1.62
C TYR A 104 -20.65 0.78 2.39
N ASN A 105 -21.77 0.25 1.91
CA ASN A 105 -22.52 -0.80 2.61
C ASN A 105 -21.75 -2.11 2.73
N SER A 106 -20.85 -2.39 1.78
CA SER A 106 -20.21 -3.72 1.62
C SER A 106 -18.84 -3.84 2.29
N THR A 107 -18.38 -2.78 2.95
CA THR A 107 -17.05 -2.67 3.59
C THR A 107 -17.15 -2.58 5.11
N LYS A 108 -18.12 -3.29 5.74
CA LYS A 108 -18.54 -3.10 7.16
C LYS A 108 -17.40 -3.13 8.19
N ALA A 109 -16.37 -3.96 8.01
CA ALA A 109 -15.21 -4.00 8.90
C ALA A 109 -14.26 -2.80 8.72
N GLU A 110 -14.28 -2.14 7.56
CA GLU A 110 -13.43 -1.03 7.15
C GLU A 110 -14.09 0.34 7.32
N GLN A 111 -15.41 0.41 7.47
CA GLN A 111 -16.16 1.67 7.61
C GLN A 111 -15.56 2.60 8.67
N GLN A 112 -15.03 2.06 9.78
CA GLN A 112 -14.39 2.88 10.81
C GLN A 112 -13.03 3.45 10.37
N PHE A 113 -12.26 2.76 9.51
CA PHE A 113 -11.05 3.30 8.90
C PHE A 113 -11.38 4.39 7.89
N LEU A 114 -12.36 4.17 7.01
CA LEU A 114 -12.84 5.18 6.05
C LEU A 114 -13.30 6.45 6.78
N ILE A 115 -14.10 6.31 7.84
CA ILE A 115 -14.56 7.44 8.64
C ILE A 115 -13.40 8.15 9.36
N ASN A 116 -12.40 7.41 9.86
CA ASN A 116 -11.23 8.02 10.48
C ASN A 116 -10.33 8.75 9.46
N ALA A 117 -10.20 8.25 8.24
CA ALA A 117 -9.52 8.95 7.15
C ALA A 117 -10.26 10.24 6.77
N ILE A 118 -11.59 10.18 6.59
CA ILE A 118 -12.40 11.38 6.32
C ILE A 118 -12.25 12.40 7.46
N ARG A 119 -12.31 11.98 8.73
CA ARG A 119 -12.08 12.86 9.89
C ARG A 119 -10.70 13.53 9.86
N PHE A 120 -9.65 12.76 9.56
CA PHE A 120 -8.29 13.28 9.45
C PHE A 120 -8.19 14.35 8.36
N GLU A 121 -8.57 14.03 7.13
CA GLU A 121 -8.54 14.97 6.00
C GLU A 121 -9.39 16.22 6.26
N THR A 122 -10.63 16.05 6.70
CA THR A 122 -11.54 17.17 6.95
C THR A 122 -11.14 18.03 8.14
N SER A 123 -10.39 17.51 9.12
CA SER A 123 -9.86 18.32 10.22
C SER A 123 -8.81 19.33 9.76
N ASN A 124 -8.06 19.02 8.70
CA ASN A 124 -7.05 19.90 8.10
C ASN A 124 -7.66 21.04 7.25
N LEU A 125 -8.96 20.99 6.94
CA LEU A 125 -9.65 22.08 6.25
C LEU A 125 -9.70 23.33 7.13
N LYS A 126 -9.35 24.48 6.55
CA LYS A 126 -9.39 25.78 7.25
C LYS A 126 -10.77 26.46 7.18
N SER A 127 -11.47 26.33 6.05
CA SER A 127 -12.82 26.87 5.89
C SER A 127 -13.86 25.97 6.56
N GLU A 128 -14.68 26.57 7.42
CA GLU A 128 -15.82 25.89 8.06
C GLU A 128 -16.94 25.58 7.05
N ASP A 129 -17.17 26.46 6.06
CA ASP A 129 -18.18 26.25 5.02
C ASP A 129 -17.83 25.05 4.13
N VAL A 130 -16.55 24.86 3.82
CA VAL A 130 -16.09 23.65 3.11
C VAL A 130 -16.33 22.39 3.95
N LYS A 131 -16.12 22.43 5.28
CA LYS A 131 -16.45 21.31 6.17
C LYS A 131 -17.96 21.00 6.15
N LYS A 132 -18.82 22.02 6.25
CA LYS A 132 -20.29 21.89 6.17
C LYS A 132 -20.71 21.29 4.82
N ASN A 133 -20.13 21.74 3.72
CA ASN A 133 -20.40 21.21 2.38
C ASN A 133 -19.98 19.73 2.25
N VAL A 134 -18.85 19.33 2.83
CA VAL A 134 -18.45 17.91 2.89
C VAL A 134 -19.45 17.08 3.70
N LEU A 135 -19.88 17.56 4.88
CA LEU A 135 -20.91 16.88 5.68
C LEU A 135 -22.23 16.73 4.91
N TYR A 136 -22.65 17.74 4.15
CA TYR A 136 -23.83 17.68 3.30
C TYR A 136 -23.74 16.62 2.19
N GLN A 137 -22.60 16.52 1.49
CA GLN A 137 -22.40 15.47 0.48
C GLN A 137 -22.30 14.07 1.11
N LEU A 138 -21.64 13.94 2.26
CA LEU A 138 -21.60 12.68 3.01
C LEU A 138 -22.99 12.28 3.50
N ASN A 139 -23.84 13.23 3.89
CA ASN A 139 -25.21 12.96 4.34
C ASN A 139 -26.05 12.33 3.24
N LYS A 140 -25.90 12.74 1.97
CA LYS A 140 -26.55 12.09 0.81
C LYS A 140 -26.11 10.65 0.58
N ILE A 141 -24.91 10.29 1.04
CA ILE A 141 -24.39 8.92 0.97
C ILE A 141 -24.82 8.13 2.20
N SER A 142 -24.71 8.67 3.41
CA SER A 142 -25.19 8.05 4.66
C SER A 142 -25.14 9.04 5.83
N HIS A 143 -26.28 9.23 6.49
CA HIS A 143 -26.39 10.07 7.69
C HIS A 143 -25.43 9.63 8.82
N ASP A 144 -25.21 8.32 9.02
CA ASP A 144 -24.26 7.82 10.04
C ASP A 144 -22.83 8.30 9.79
N ILE A 145 -22.39 8.36 8.52
CA ILE A 145 -21.07 8.90 8.16
C ILE A 145 -21.02 10.39 8.51
N ALA A 146 -22.02 11.16 8.08
CA ALA A 146 -22.07 12.61 8.32
C ALA A 146 -22.04 12.92 9.83
N VAL A 147 -22.86 12.25 10.64
CA VAL A 147 -22.88 12.40 12.11
C VAL A 147 -21.53 12.02 12.73
N ARG A 148 -20.93 10.89 12.33
CA ARG A 148 -19.66 10.42 12.90
C ARG A 148 -18.47 11.31 12.51
N VAL A 149 -18.49 11.91 11.33
CA VAL A 149 -17.47 12.89 10.89
C VAL A 149 -17.70 14.24 11.57
N GLY A 150 -18.92 14.78 11.57
CA GLY A 150 -19.27 16.08 12.16
C GLY A 150 -18.88 16.18 13.64
N ARG A 151 -19.14 15.13 14.43
CA ARG A 151 -18.70 15.04 15.84
C ARG A 151 -17.19 15.26 16.06
N ALA A 152 -16.34 14.86 15.11
CA ALA A 152 -14.89 15.07 15.21
C ALA A 152 -14.45 16.47 14.74
N LEU A 153 -15.29 17.14 13.93
CA LEU A 153 -15.07 18.51 13.46
C LEU A 153 -15.66 19.57 14.39
N GLY A 154 -16.42 19.16 15.42
CA GLY A 154 -17.18 20.07 16.27
C GLY A 154 -18.41 20.67 15.57
N LEU A 155 -18.92 20.01 14.52
CA LEU A 155 -20.04 20.47 13.70
C LEU A 155 -21.23 19.53 13.81
N GLU A 156 -22.43 20.12 13.78
CA GLU A 156 -23.67 19.37 13.61
C GLU A 156 -23.80 18.87 12.16
N ALA A 157 -24.32 17.65 12.00
CA ALA A 157 -24.59 17.09 10.67
C ALA A 157 -25.97 17.53 10.19
N PRO A 158 -26.19 17.72 8.88
CA PRO A 158 -27.52 17.98 8.34
C PRO A 158 -28.51 16.85 8.66
N ASP A 159 -29.81 17.18 8.70
CA ASP A 159 -30.88 16.20 8.79
C ASP A 159 -30.76 15.11 7.70
N ALA A 160 -31.20 13.90 7.99
CA ALA A 160 -31.10 12.76 7.07
C ALA A 160 -31.83 13.03 5.74
N ASP A 161 -31.14 12.77 4.62
CA ASP A 161 -31.66 12.88 3.25
C ASP A 161 -31.63 11.48 2.62
N ASP A 162 -32.75 10.77 2.67
CA ASP A 162 -32.85 9.35 2.30
C ASP A 162 -32.96 9.08 0.80
N THR A 163 -32.93 10.12 -0.04
CA THR A 163 -33.07 10.07 -1.51
C THR A 163 -32.21 8.98 -2.19
N TYR A 164 -31.01 8.71 -1.67
CA TYR A 164 -30.09 7.70 -2.19
C TYR A 164 -29.74 6.60 -1.18
N TYR A 165 -30.52 6.46 -0.11
CA TYR A 165 -30.27 5.45 0.91
C TYR A 165 -30.78 4.08 0.46
N HIS A 166 -29.90 3.08 0.56
CA HIS A 166 -30.25 1.69 0.38
C HIS A 166 -29.29 0.81 1.19
N ASP A 167 -29.65 -0.44 1.43
CA ASP A 167 -28.83 -1.40 2.16
C ASP A 167 -28.14 -2.45 1.27
N ASN A 168 -28.34 -2.36 -0.06
CA ASN A 168 -27.69 -3.24 -1.04
C ASN A 168 -26.17 -3.29 -0.85
N THR A 169 -25.60 -4.49 -0.94
CA THR A 169 -24.16 -4.77 -0.86
C THR A 169 -23.67 -5.51 -2.10
N THR A 170 -22.39 -5.37 -2.42
CA THR A 170 -21.70 -6.17 -3.46
C THR A 170 -20.50 -6.91 -2.86
N ALA A 171 -20.17 -8.07 -3.42
CA ALA A 171 -19.04 -8.88 -2.98
C ALA A 171 -17.71 -8.39 -3.60
N GLY A 172 -16.58 -8.80 -3.01
CA GLY A 172 -15.25 -8.60 -3.61
C GLY A 172 -14.63 -7.20 -3.46
N ILE A 173 -15.27 -6.26 -2.77
CA ILE A 173 -14.74 -4.89 -2.58
C ILE A 173 -14.08 -4.64 -1.21
N SER A 174 -14.19 -5.58 -0.26
CA SER A 174 -13.56 -5.47 1.06
C SER A 174 -12.20 -6.15 1.06
N ILE A 175 -11.19 -5.44 1.55
CA ILE A 175 -9.78 -5.86 1.63
C ILE A 175 -9.60 -6.80 2.81
N PHE A 176 -10.03 -6.41 4.02
CA PHE A 176 -9.80 -7.21 5.24
C PHE A 176 -10.78 -8.39 5.39
N ALA A 177 -11.85 -8.45 4.62
CA ALA A 177 -12.76 -9.62 4.62
C ALA A 177 -12.11 -10.87 4.02
N THR A 178 -11.07 -10.72 3.20
CA THR A 178 -10.39 -11.81 2.50
C THR A 178 -9.01 -12.04 3.10
N LYS A 179 -8.69 -13.29 3.49
CA LYS A 179 -7.33 -13.64 3.92
C LYS A 179 -6.40 -13.66 2.69
N SER A 180 -5.15 -13.24 2.86
CA SER A 180 -4.13 -13.43 1.82
C SER A 180 -4.00 -14.92 1.48
N PRO A 181 -3.93 -15.31 0.19
CA PRO A 181 -3.74 -16.70 -0.22
C PRO A 181 -2.31 -17.20 0.01
N THR A 182 -1.37 -16.31 0.33
CA THR A 182 0.03 -16.66 0.63
C THR A 182 0.66 -15.67 1.62
N ILE A 183 1.68 -16.12 2.33
CA ILE A 183 2.55 -15.29 3.19
C ILE A 183 3.95 -15.06 2.58
N ALA A 184 4.21 -15.62 1.39
CA ALA A 184 5.47 -15.39 0.68
C ALA A 184 5.74 -13.90 0.49
N THR A 185 7.01 -13.50 0.60
CA THR A 185 7.51 -12.12 0.55
C THR A 185 7.09 -11.18 1.70
N LEU A 186 6.26 -11.62 2.65
CA LEU A 186 6.06 -10.86 3.90
C LEU A 186 7.35 -10.86 4.72
N THR A 187 7.59 -9.79 5.47
CA THR A 187 8.85 -9.57 6.21
C THR A 187 8.65 -9.70 7.72
N VAL A 188 9.48 -10.50 8.39
CA VAL A 188 9.48 -10.68 9.86
C VAL A 188 10.73 -10.06 10.47
N GLY A 189 10.55 -9.00 11.26
CA GLY A 189 11.64 -8.41 12.03
C GLY A 189 11.89 -9.18 13.32
N VAL A 190 13.08 -9.78 13.48
CA VAL A 190 13.46 -10.54 14.67
C VAL A 190 14.40 -9.71 15.55
N LEU A 191 13.90 -9.28 16.70
CA LEU A 191 14.63 -8.46 17.67
C LEU A 191 15.53 -9.35 18.55
N VAL A 192 16.84 -9.15 18.46
CA VAL A 192 17.89 -9.92 19.16
C VAL A 192 18.77 -9.03 20.05
N SER A 193 19.64 -9.64 20.85
CA SER A 193 20.81 -8.97 21.44
C SER A 193 22.09 -9.67 21.01
N THR A 194 23.01 -8.90 20.45
CA THR A 194 24.38 -9.30 20.07
C THR A 194 25.24 -9.75 21.25
N ASN A 195 24.77 -9.58 22.49
CA ASN A 195 25.38 -10.12 23.71
C ASN A 195 24.79 -11.48 24.13
N SER A 196 23.69 -11.93 23.51
CA SER A 196 23.01 -13.20 23.79
C SER A 196 23.12 -14.16 22.60
N LYS A 197 24.01 -15.15 22.73
CA LYS A 197 24.14 -16.25 21.74
C LYS A 197 22.83 -17.01 21.51
N ASN A 198 21.98 -17.12 22.54
CA ASN A 198 20.66 -17.75 22.44
C ASN A 198 19.74 -16.97 21.49
N SER A 199 19.68 -15.64 21.61
CA SER A 199 18.84 -14.82 20.73
C SER A 199 19.27 -14.90 19.26
N MET A 200 20.58 -14.92 19.00
CA MET A 200 21.13 -15.10 17.65
C MET A 200 20.83 -16.49 17.07
N GLN A 201 20.95 -17.56 17.88
CA GLN A 201 20.59 -18.91 17.45
C GLN A 201 19.10 -19.05 17.15
N GLN A 202 18.24 -18.39 17.93
CA GLN A 202 16.80 -18.38 17.69
C GLN A 202 16.43 -17.62 16.42
N ALA A 203 17.07 -16.48 16.12
CA ALA A 203 16.83 -15.75 14.89
C ALA A 203 17.11 -16.59 13.64
N LYS A 204 18.27 -17.28 13.60
CA LYS A 204 18.60 -18.23 12.52
C LYS A 204 17.66 -19.43 12.45
N ALA A 205 17.12 -19.89 13.58
CA ALA A 205 16.13 -20.96 13.60
C ALA A 205 14.77 -20.49 13.03
N ILE A 206 14.37 -19.24 13.28
CA ILE A 206 13.16 -18.61 12.71
C ILE A 206 13.33 -18.41 11.21
N GLU A 207 14.45 -17.83 10.78
CA GLU A 207 14.84 -17.68 9.37
C GLU A 207 14.73 -19.01 8.63
N LYS A 208 15.38 -20.06 9.14
CA LYS A 208 15.31 -21.40 8.54
C LYS A 208 13.89 -21.98 8.51
N ALA A 209 13.11 -21.80 9.58
CA ALA A 209 11.75 -22.35 9.66
C ALA A 209 10.78 -21.65 8.69
N LEU A 210 11.00 -20.37 8.39
CA LEU A 210 10.15 -19.56 7.53
C LEU A 210 10.60 -19.50 6.06
N ALA A 211 11.79 -20.03 5.76
CA ALA A 211 12.34 -20.10 4.41
C ALA A 211 11.51 -20.97 3.44
N GLU A 212 10.90 -22.07 3.91
CA GLU A 212 10.04 -22.93 3.10
C GLU A 212 8.75 -22.20 2.66
N ASP A 213 8.21 -21.35 3.53
CA ASP A 213 7.06 -20.47 3.26
C ASP A 213 7.43 -19.21 2.42
N LYS A 214 8.72 -19.04 2.10
CA LYS A 214 9.29 -17.88 1.36
C LYS A 214 9.02 -16.54 2.03
N VAL A 215 8.93 -16.54 3.35
CA VAL A 215 8.84 -15.34 4.19
C VAL A 215 10.25 -14.79 4.37
N THR A 216 10.42 -13.47 4.20
CA THR A 216 11.69 -12.79 4.46
C THR A 216 11.85 -12.60 5.96
N VAL A 217 12.99 -12.99 6.53
CA VAL A 217 13.33 -12.71 7.93
C VAL A 217 14.46 -11.70 7.94
N THR A 218 14.36 -10.70 8.82
CA THR A 218 15.40 -9.68 9.01
C THR A 218 15.83 -9.63 10.46
N ILE A 219 17.11 -9.89 10.73
CA ILE A 219 17.69 -9.94 12.08
C ILE A 219 18.09 -8.54 12.54
N ILE A 220 17.56 -8.11 13.69
CA ILE A 220 17.67 -6.74 14.20
C ILE A 220 18.38 -6.71 15.55
N GLY A 221 19.57 -6.10 15.60
CA GLY A 221 20.45 -6.09 16.77
C GLY A 221 21.05 -4.71 17.09
N GLU A 222 21.90 -4.61 18.12
CA GLU A 222 22.50 -3.34 18.53
C GLU A 222 23.57 -2.83 17.54
N VAL A 223 24.23 -3.73 16.82
CA VAL A 223 25.30 -3.44 15.85
C VAL A 223 25.27 -4.45 14.70
N LEU A 224 25.76 -4.05 13.51
CA LEU A 224 25.85 -4.90 12.32
C LEU A 224 27.03 -5.88 12.42
N ARG A 225 26.81 -7.03 13.06
CA ARG A 225 27.74 -8.16 13.14
C ARG A 225 26.97 -9.46 13.39
N ASP A 226 27.65 -10.61 13.35
CA ASP A 226 27.09 -11.91 13.73
C ASP A 226 25.75 -12.24 13.02
N ASP A 227 25.64 -11.84 11.75
CA ASP A 227 24.45 -11.94 10.89
C ASP A 227 23.26 -11.03 11.25
N VAL A 228 23.49 -9.96 12.03
CA VAL A 228 22.55 -8.82 12.14
C VAL A 228 22.57 -8.00 10.85
N GLU A 229 21.45 -7.95 10.15
CA GLU A 229 21.25 -7.17 8.93
C GLU A 229 20.93 -5.69 9.21
N VAL A 230 20.17 -5.41 10.28
CA VAL A 230 19.67 -4.06 10.60
C VAL A 230 19.98 -3.71 12.05
N ALA A 231 20.60 -2.55 12.28
CA ALA A 231 20.80 -2.04 13.63
C ALA A 231 19.50 -1.40 14.17
N TYR A 232 19.24 -1.51 15.48
CA TYR A 232 18.06 -0.88 16.12
C TYR A 232 17.90 0.61 15.78
N SER A 233 18.98 1.34 15.52
CA SER A 233 18.96 2.76 15.09
C SER A 233 18.29 2.98 13.72
N ALA A 234 18.41 2.03 12.80
CA ALA A 234 17.81 2.05 11.46
C ALA A 234 16.52 1.22 11.33
N ALA A 235 16.20 0.41 12.35
CA ALA A 235 14.98 -0.39 12.38
C ALA A 235 13.75 0.46 12.76
N GLU A 236 12.66 0.28 12.02
CA GLU A 236 11.33 0.85 12.28
C GLU A 236 10.24 -0.21 12.05
N ALA A 237 9.16 -0.17 12.82
CA ALA A 237 8.09 -1.17 12.74
C ALA A 237 7.36 -1.18 11.38
N ALA A 238 7.55 -0.15 10.56
CA ALA A 238 6.94 -0.01 9.24
C ALA A 238 7.60 -0.92 8.19
N GLN A 239 8.86 -1.33 8.43
CA GLN A 239 9.65 -2.18 7.54
C GLN A 239 9.23 -3.67 7.59
N PHE A 240 8.42 -4.07 8.57
CA PHE A 240 8.11 -5.47 8.87
C PHE A 240 6.61 -5.71 8.92
N ASP A 241 6.13 -6.85 8.44
CA ASP A 241 4.73 -7.28 8.56
C ASP A 241 4.43 -7.93 9.91
N SER A 242 5.46 -8.48 10.55
CA SER A 242 5.41 -9.14 11.86
C SER A 242 6.68 -8.85 12.66
N ILE A 243 6.58 -8.82 13.99
CA ILE A 243 7.72 -8.56 14.89
C ILE A 243 7.84 -9.70 15.91
N VAL A 244 9.02 -10.28 16.03
CA VAL A 244 9.30 -11.37 16.99
C VAL A 244 10.44 -10.96 17.91
N VAL A 245 10.24 -11.09 19.21
CA VAL A 245 11.28 -10.83 20.22
C VAL A 245 11.92 -12.15 20.65
N ALA A 246 13.22 -12.30 20.38
CA ALA A 246 13.99 -13.50 20.70
C ALA A 246 14.42 -13.53 22.17
N ASP A 247 14.61 -14.73 22.71
CA ASP A 247 14.90 -14.99 24.12
C ASP A 247 16.34 -14.58 24.51
N GLY A 248 16.48 -13.80 25.58
CA GLY A 248 17.75 -13.15 25.96
C GLY A 248 17.94 -11.75 25.36
N SER A 249 16.88 -11.14 24.79
CA SER A 249 16.86 -9.74 24.34
C SER A 249 16.06 -8.81 25.27
N GLU A 250 15.31 -9.36 26.24
CA GLU A 250 14.45 -8.63 27.19
C GLU A 250 15.18 -7.52 27.97
N ALA A 251 16.49 -7.66 28.20
CA ALA A 251 17.31 -6.62 28.80
C ALA A 251 17.32 -5.29 28.03
N LEU A 252 17.07 -5.31 26.71
CA LEU A 252 16.99 -4.14 25.83
C LEU A 252 15.68 -3.37 25.95
N PHE A 253 14.66 -3.98 26.56
CA PHE A 253 13.34 -3.37 26.80
C PHE A 253 13.25 -2.68 28.17
N ASN A 254 14.32 -2.73 28.97
CA ASN A 254 14.38 -1.98 30.22
C ASN A 254 14.77 -0.51 29.96
N GLY A 255 13.79 0.39 30.09
CA GLY A 255 13.96 1.84 29.90
C GLY A 255 14.99 2.53 30.81
N THR A 256 15.52 1.85 31.85
CA THR A 256 16.65 2.39 32.65
C THR A 256 18.02 2.13 32.02
N LYS A 257 18.14 1.14 31.11
CA LYS A 257 19.39 0.86 30.40
C LYS A 257 19.48 1.77 29.17
N LYS A 258 20.50 2.62 29.13
CA LYS A 258 20.78 3.52 28.00
C LYS A 258 21.88 2.91 27.13
N SER A 259 21.66 2.92 25.82
CA SER A 259 22.66 2.64 24.79
C SER A 259 22.95 3.93 24.04
N THR A 260 24.17 4.10 23.55
CA THR A 260 24.53 5.17 22.59
C THR A 260 24.27 4.75 21.14
N LEU A 261 23.99 3.47 20.89
CA LEU A 261 23.88 2.89 19.54
C LEU A 261 22.49 3.07 18.90
N PHE A 262 21.47 3.39 19.70
CA PHE A 262 20.09 3.57 19.25
C PHE A 262 19.31 4.52 20.20
N PRO A 263 18.24 5.18 19.73
CA PRO A 263 17.45 6.09 20.57
C PRO A 263 16.86 5.40 21.81
N PRO A 264 16.73 6.10 22.96
CA PRO A 264 16.17 5.52 24.18
C PRO A 264 14.80 4.88 23.96
N GLY A 265 14.62 3.64 24.41
CA GLY A 265 13.37 2.89 24.28
C GLY A 265 13.08 2.32 22.88
N ARG A 266 13.95 2.50 21.88
CA ARG A 266 13.73 2.03 20.49
C ARG A 266 13.28 0.56 20.35
N PRO A 267 13.85 -0.45 21.05
CA PRO A 267 13.35 -1.83 20.98
C PRO A 267 11.89 -1.96 21.45
N THR A 268 11.51 -1.22 22.51
CA THR A 268 10.13 -1.19 23.02
C THR A 268 9.19 -0.50 22.05
N GLN A 269 9.65 0.61 21.43
CA GLN A 269 8.87 1.37 20.45
C GLN A 269 8.48 0.48 19.25
N LEU A 270 9.42 -0.29 18.70
CA LEU A 270 9.15 -1.24 17.59
C LEU A 270 7.99 -2.18 17.90
N VAL A 271 8.01 -2.80 19.07
CA VAL A 271 6.98 -3.76 19.53
C VAL A 271 5.62 -3.08 19.77
N VAL A 272 5.63 -1.86 20.33
CA VAL A 272 4.43 -1.07 20.59
C VAL A 272 3.77 -0.62 19.29
N ASP A 273 4.53 -0.09 18.34
CA ASP A 273 4.03 0.39 17.06
C ASP A 273 3.47 -0.75 16.21
N GLY A 274 4.20 -1.87 16.11
CA GLY A 274 3.74 -3.04 15.36
C GLY A 274 2.36 -3.52 15.83
N TYR A 275 2.14 -3.60 17.15
CA TYR A 275 0.84 -3.97 17.71
C TYR A 275 -0.25 -2.92 17.51
N ASN A 276 0.08 -1.63 17.71
CA ASN A 276 -0.88 -0.54 17.53
C ASN A 276 -1.37 -0.48 16.07
N TRP A 277 -0.53 -0.90 15.12
CA TRP A 277 -0.87 -1.05 13.70
C TRP A 277 -1.47 -2.42 13.34
N GLY A 278 -1.74 -3.27 14.34
CA GLY A 278 -2.44 -4.55 14.18
C GLY A 278 -1.59 -5.71 13.65
N LYS A 279 -0.26 -5.55 13.56
CA LYS A 279 0.67 -6.60 13.10
C LYS A 279 0.73 -7.78 14.10
N PRO A 280 1.02 -9.00 13.65
CA PRO A 280 1.39 -10.09 14.54
C PRO A 280 2.65 -9.73 15.35
N VAL A 281 2.60 -9.97 16.66
CA VAL A 281 3.73 -9.75 17.57
C VAL A 281 3.94 -10.99 18.45
N GLY A 282 5.15 -11.55 18.44
CA GLY A 282 5.52 -12.77 19.16
C GLY A 282 6.66 -12.56 20.15
N PHE A 283 6.68 -13.37 21.23
CA PHE A 283 7.74 -13.34 22.26
C PHE A 283 8.17 -14.76 22.63
N ILE A 284 9.47 -15.06 22.52
CA ILE A 284 10.03 -16.40 22.75
C ILE A 284 10.63 -16.50 24.16
N GLY A 285 10.35 -17.59 24.87
CA GLY A 285 10.97 -17.87 26.17
C GLY A 285 10.78 -16.76 27.21
N SER A 286 11.88 -16.25 27.77
CA SER A 286 11.89 -15.17 28.75
C SER A 286 11.62 -13.77 28.16
N ALA A 287 11.68 -13.62 26.82
CA ALA A 287 11.34 -12.37 26.12
C ALA A 287 9.93 -11.85 26.42
N ARG A 288 9.03 -12.68 26.97
CA ARG A 288 7.71 -12.23 27.47
C ARG A 288 7.80 -11.13 28.54
N ALA A 289 8.93 -10.98 29.23
CA ALA A 289 9.17 -9.83 30.10
C ALA A 289 9.13 -8.50 29.32
N ALA A 290 9.57 -8.49 28.06
CA ALA A 290 9.48 -7.32 27.17
C ALA A 290 8.02 -6.89 26.90
N ALA A 291 7.08 -7.85 26.82
CA ALA A 291 5.65 -7.54 26.69
C ALA A 291 5.10 -6.79 27.92
N GLN A 292 5.61 -7.08 29.11
CA GLN A 292 5.24 -6.32 30.31
C GLN A 292 5.83 -4.91 30.30
N ALA A 293 7.08 -4.75 29.84
CA ALA A 293 7.74 -3.45 29.67
C ALA A 293 7.02 -2.55 28.63
N ALA A 294 6.47 -3.14 27.56
CA ALA A 294 5.59 -2.50 26.59
C ALA A 294 4.19 -2.12 27.15
N LYS A 295 3.98 -2.21 28.48
CA LYS A 295 2.71 -1.91 29.20
C LYS A 295 1.49 -2.66 28.62
N SER A 296 1.70 -3.91 28.25
CA SER A 296 0.89 -4.61 27.24
C SER A 296 -0.09 -5.65 27.83
N TRP A 297 -0.87 -5.24 28.83
CA TRP A 297 -1.57 -6.16 29.75
C TRP A 297 -2.81 -6.93 29.21
N LYS A 298 -3.24 -6.75 27.96
CA LYS A 298 -4.46 -7.41 27.39
C LYS A 298 -4.32 -7.90 25.94
N TRP A 299 -3.17 -8.45 25.56
CA TRP A 299 -2.86 -8.76 24.17
C TRP A 299 -3.40 -10.13 23.73
N ARG A 300 -4.67 -10.15 23.29
CA ARG A 300 -5.41 -11.38 22.87
C ARG A 300 -4.89 -12.06 21.59
N ARG A 301 -3.87 -11.53 20.91
CA ARG A 301 -3.34 -12.03 19.63
C ARG A 301 -1.81 -12.25 19.62
N CYS A 302 -1.16 -12.31 20.78
CA CYS A 302 0.25 -12.71 20.84
C CYS A 302 0.43 -14.23 20.72
N LEU A 303 1.23 -14.66 19.75
CA LEU A 303 1.75 -16.02 19.71
C LEU A 303 2.77 -16.21 20.83
N SER A 304 2.49 -17.16 21.72
CA SER A 304 3.22 -17.39 22.96
C SER A 304 3.68 -18.84 23.05
N VAL A 305 4.80 -19.16 22.39
CA VAL A 305 5.38 -20.52 22.39
C VAL A 305 5.92 -20.85 23.78
N LYS A 306 5.20 -21.66 24.56
CA LYS A 306 5.81 -22.43 25.66
C LYS A 306 6.49 -23.65 25.04
N GLY A 307 7.66 -24.03 25.56
CA GLY A 307 8.48 -25.08 24.95
C GLY A 307 7.75 -26.44 24.88
N ARG A 308 7.89 -27.09 23.71
CA ARG A 308 7.40 -28.44 23.31
C ARG A 308 5.87 -28.56 23.14
N GLY A 309 5.46 -28.89 21.91
CA GLY A 309 4.21 -29.60 21.63
C GLY A 309 3.13 -28.79 20.89
N HIS A 310 3.02 -29.07 19.58
CA HIS A 310 1.87 -28.84 18.68
C HIS A 310 1.43 -27.39 18.39
N TYR A 311 1.26 -27.13 17.09
CA TYR A 311 0.69 -25.90 16.53
C TYR A 311 -0.66 -26.22 15.87
N TYR A 312 -1.66 -25.37 16.11
CA TYR A 312 -2.92 -25.23 15.37
C TYR A 312 -3.36 -23.77 15.44
#